data_AF-A0A258KG29-F1
#
_entry.id   AF-A0A258KG29-F1
#
_cell.length_a   1.000
_cell.length_b   1.000
_cell.length_c   1.000
_cell.angle_alpha   90.00
_cell.angle_beta   90.00
_cell.angle_gamma   90.00
#
_symmetry.space_group_name_H-M   'P 1'
#
loop_
_entity.id
_entity.type
_entity.pdbx_description
1 polymer ?
#
loop_
_entity_poly.entity_id
_entity_poly.type
_entity_poly.pdbx_seq_one_letter_code
_entity_poly.pdbx_strand_id
1 'polypeptide(L)'
;AEQVPVWDPGLCSQCGKCFFVCPHAAIRPKVYNNDLLADAPDFFKHTAPIGKEFFKETESYTLQVAVEDCTGCNLCVEVCPIESKTQPGHKAINMQDVMPLKETEINNWDFFISLPDIDRTRVNRATVKGSQLLEPLFEFSGACSGCGETPYLKLLTQLFGDRMIVANATGCSSIFGGNLPTTPWSTNAEGHGPAWANSLFEDNAEFGLGIKLATDMKRSYAIALLKQLREEVGENLTESILKNVESNETEIIQQRINVTELKRILQHIDKAEAGLLYQVAEFLEHKSMWIVGGDGWAYDIGFSGLDHVLSTGENVNILVLDTEVYSNTGGQKSKSTSIGASAKFSIKGKTTGKKDLAMQAIAHGNAFVAEIAMGANDVHALKTILEAEAYPGPSIIIAYSHCIAHGYDMCHGLDQQELAVKTG
;
A
#
# COMPACT_ATOMS: atom_id res chain seq x y z
N ALA A 1 16.27 -6.66 -15.53
CA ALA A 1 16.62 -5.44 -16.30
C ALA A 1 18.08 -5.50 -16.75
N GLU A 2 18.52 -4.68 -17.72
CA GLU A 2 19.96 -4.56 -18.06
C GLU A 2 20.75 -3.81 -16.99
N GLN A 3 20.12 -2.80 -16.38
CA GLN A 3 20.68 -2.02 -15.28
C GLN A 3 19.77 -2.07 -14.05
N VAL A 4 20.38 -1.97 -12.87
CA VAL A 4 19.73 -1.94 -11.57
C VAL A 4 20.29 -0.79 -10.72
N PRO A 5 19.50 -0.22 -9.79
CA PRO A 5 19.98 0.84 -8.93
C PRO A 5 20.98 0.29 -7.90
N VAL A 6 22.08 1.00 -7.69
CA VAL A 6 23.12 0.68 -6.72
C VAL A 6 23.21 1.80 -5.69
N TRP A 7 23.06 1.44 -4.43
CA TRP A 7 23.08 2.37 -3.31
C TRP A 7 24.50 2.83 -2.95
N ASP A 8 24.64 4.13 -2.68
CA ASP A 8 25.82 4.78 -2.09
C ASP A 8 25.52 5.20 -0.63
N PRO A 9 26.01 4.42 0.36
CA PRO A 9 25.77 4.72 1.78
C PRO A 9 26.40 6.03 2.25
N GLY A 10 27.46 6.51 1.59
CA GLY A 10 28.19 7.72 1.97
C GLY A 10 27.46 9.01 1.65
N LEU A 11 26.53 8.96 0.69
CA LEU A 11 25.69 10.10 0.30
C LEU A 11 24.29 10.03 0.90
N CYS A 12 23.76 8.83 1.13
CA CYS A 12 22.34 8.63 1.41
C CYS A 12 21.84 9.33 2.68
N SER A 13 20.79 10.14 2.52
CA SER A 13 20.09 10.81 3.63
C SER A 13 19.06 9.93 4.34
N GLN A 14 18.86 8.69 3.88
CA GLN A 14 17.87 7.73 4.40
C GLN A 14 16.44 8.31 4.44
N CYS A 15 16.05 9.04 3.38
CA CYS A 15 14.75 9.70 3.28
C CYS A 15 13.59 8.79 2.88
N GLY A 16 13.87 7.59 2.35
CA GLY A 16 12.86 6.61 1.92
C GLY A 16 12.21 6.87 0.55
N LYS A 17 12.44 8.03 -0.09
CA LYS A 17 11.76 8.40 -1.35
C LYS A 17 11.97 7.40 -2.49
N CYS A 18 13.18 6.84 -2.63
CA CYS A 18 13.50 5.84 -3.64
C CYS A 18 12.66 4.56 -3.52
N PHE A 19 12.36 4.13 -2.30
CA PHE A 19 11.46 2.99 -2.05
C PHE A 19 9.99 3.38 -2.12
N PHE A 20 9.64 4.59 -1.66
CA PHE A 20 8.27 5.13 -1.74
C PHE A 20 7.70 5.03 -3.15
N VAL A 21 8.51 5.35 -4.16
CA VAL A 21 8.10 5.34 -5.57
C VAL A 21 8.37 4.04 -6.31
N CYS A 22 9.01 3.05 -5.68
CA CYS A 22 9.35 1.80 -6.35
C CYS A 22 8.06 1.00 -6.67
N PRO A 23 7.74 0.75 -7.95
CA PRO A 23 6.50 0.10 -8.32
C PRO A 23 6.49 -1.43 -8.10
N HIS A 24 7.64 -2.01 -7.75
CA HIS A 24 7.79 -3.47 -7.61
C HIS A 24 8.28 -3.89 -6.24
N ALA A 25 8.44 -2.94 -5.30
CA ALA A 25 9.08 -3.18 -4.01
C ALA A 25 10.48 -3.85 -4.12
N ALA A 26 11.19 -3.58 -5.22
CA ALA A 26 12.49 -4.17 -5.53
C ALA A 26 13.68 -3.44 -4.89
N ILE A 27 13.41 -2.44 -4.05
CA ILE A 27 14.40 -1.76 -3.22
C ILE A 27 13.80 -1.59 -1.83
N ARG A 28 14.48 -1.99 -0.75
CA ARG A 28 13.91 -1.97 0.59
C ARG A 28 14.92 -1.52 1.64
N PRO A 29 14.50 -0.68 2.59
CA PRO A 29 15.31 -0.37 3.74
C PRO A 29 15.03 -1.31 4.92
N LYS A 30 16.05 -1.63 5.72
CA LYS A 30 15.90 -2.19 7.07
C LYS A 30 16.81 -1.46 8.05
N VAL A 31 16.39 -1.41 9.32
CA VAL A 31 17.23 -1.01 10.46
C VAL A 31 17.25 -2.16 11.45
N TYR A 32 18.44 -2.60 11.83
CA TYR A 32 18.66 -3.82 12.61
C TYR A 32 19.92 -3.70 13.48
N ASN A 33 20.07 -4.60 14.46
CA ASN A 33 21.21 -4.58 15.38
C ASN A 33 22.51 -5.01 14.68
N ASN A 34 23.62 -4.33 15.00
CA ASN A 34 24.96 -4.62 14.46
C ASN A 34 25.46 -6.04 14.74
N ASP A 35 24.98 -6.70 15.80
CA ASP A 35 25.34 -8.09 16.11
C ASP A 35 24.98 -9.06 14.97
N LEU A 36 23.95 -8.73 14.18
CA LEU A 36 23.52 -9.53 13.03
C LEU A 36 24.48 -9.41 11.82
N LEU A 37 25.36 -8.41 11.80
CA LEU A 37 26.34 -8.24 10.71
C LEU A 37 27.48 -9.26 10.75
N ALA A 38 27.61 -10.05 11.83
CA ALA A 38 28.63 -11.08 11.92
C ALA A 38 28.53 -12.13 10.80
N ASP A 39 27.30 -12.38 10.32
CA ASP A 39 27.00 -13.33 9.24
C ASP A 39 26.77 -12.64 7.88
N ALA A 40 27.04 -11.34 7.77
CA ALA A 40 26.80 -10.60 6.54
C ALA A 40 27.81 -10.97 5.44
N PRO A 41 27.37 -11.03 4.16
CA PRO A 41 28.29 -11.16 3.03
C PRO A 41 29.31 -10.02 2.96
N ASP A 42 30.52 -10.28 2.43
CA ASP A 42 31.63 -9.30 2.37
C ASP A 42 31.27 -7.96 1.70
N PHE A 43 30.29 -7.96 0.79
CA PHE A 43 29.86 -6.78 0.02
C PHE A 43 28.54 -6.19 0.51
N PHE A 44 28.05 -6.63 1.69
CA PHE A 44 26.81 -6.15 2.25
C PHE A 44 26.95 -4.74 2.80
N LYS A 45 26.48 -3.76 2.01
CA LYS A 45 26.55 -2.35 2.35
C LYS A 45 25.62 -2.05 3.53
N HIS A 46 26.12 -1.28 4.48
CA HIS A 46 25.35 -0.75 5.60
C HIS A 46 25.95 0.59 6.04
N THR A 47 25.19 1.39 6.77
CA THR A 47 25.65 2.62 7.41
C THR A 47 24.86 2.87 8.68
N ALA A 48 25.34 3.73 9.58
CA ALA A 48 24.62 4.01 10.81
C ALA A 48 23.24 4.67 10.50
N PRO A 49 22.15 4.28 11.19
CA PRO A 49 20.84 4.86 10.96
C PRO A 49 20.80 6.32 11.40
N ILE A 50 20.02 7.12 10.67
CA ILE A 50 19.77 8.54 10.95
C ILE A 50 18.38 8.66 11.57
N GLY A 51 18.25 9.23 12.75
CA GLY A 51 16.96 9.38 13.43
C GLY A 51 17.14 9.36 14.95
N LYS A 52 16.19 9.93 15.70
CA LYS A 52 16.23 9.92 17.17
C LYS A 52 15.68 8.60 17.75
N GLU A 53 14.91 7.88 16.94
CA GLU A 53 14.29 6.59 17.21
C GLU A 53 15.26 5.40 17.08
N PHE A 54 16.48 5.64 16.58
CA PHE A 54 17.50 4.62 16.33
C PHE A 54 18.73 4.80 17.22
N PHE A 55 19.38 3.68 17.54
CA PHE A 55 20.60 3.61 18.31
C PHE A 55 21.80 3.55 17.39
N LYS A 56 22.29 4.72 16.97
CA LYS A 56 23.35 4.87 15.94
C LYS A 56 24.60 3.99 16.15
N GLU A 57 24.99 3.74 17.39
CA GLU A 57 26.21 2.98 17.72
C GLU A 57 26.01 1.45 17.71
N THR A 58 24.76 0.98 17.83
CA THR A 58 24.43 -0.45 17.95
C THR A 58 23.50 -0.96 16.86
N GLU A 59 23.02 -0.07 15.99
CA GLU A 59 22.15 -0.41 14.87
C GLU A 59 22.77 0.05 13.55
N SER A 60 22.36 -0.62 12.48
CA SER A 60 22.73 -0.35 11.10
C SER A 60 21.49 -0.18 10.23
N TYR A 61 21.61 0.67 9.21
CA TYR A 61 20.65 0.86 8.14
C TYR A 61 21.24 0.28 6.84
N THR A 62 20.42 -0.46 6.12
CA THR A 62 20.73 -0.92 4.75
C THR A 62 19.57 -0.59 3.83
N LEU A 63 19.90 -0.14 2.62
CA LEU A 63 18.98 -0.06 1.48
C LEU A 63 19.41 -1.09 0.43
N GLN A 64 18.70 -2.21 0.37
CA GLN A 64 19.06 -3.34 -0.47
C GLN A 64 18.13 -3.44 -1.69
N VAL A 65 18.67 -3.92 -2.82
CA VAL A 65 17.93 -4.08 -4.08
C VAL A 65 17.79 -5.55 -4.41
N ALA A 66 16.57 -5.96 -4.75
CA ALA A 66 16.26 -7.28 -5.31
C ALA A 66 16.57 -7.23 -6.80
N VAL A 67 17.79 -7.61 -7.20
CA VAL A 67 18.26 -7.45 -8.59
C VAL A 67 17.52 -8.32 -9.59
N GLU A 68 16.92 -9.44 -9.14
CA GLU A 68 16.14 -10.33 -9.99
C GLU A 68 14.72 -9.80 -10.25
N ASP A 69 14.16 -9.05 -9.30
CA ASP A 69 12.82 -8.46 -9.41
C ASP A 69 12.83 -6.99 -9.87
N CYS A 70 14.01 -6.35 -9.89
CA CYS A 70 14.13 -4.99 -10.37
C CYS A 70 13.88 -4.89 -11.88
N THR A 71 12.90 -4.06 -12.25
CA THR A 71 12.50 -3.79 -13.64
C THR A 71 13.35 -2.73 -14.34
N GLY A 72 14.28 -2.09 -13.63
CA GLY A 72 15.21 -1.10 -14.19
C GLY A 72 14.53 0.22 -14.60
N CYS A 73 13.37 0.55 -14.03
CA CYS A 73 12.56 1.72 -14.42
C CYS A 73 13.18 3.10 -14.11
N ASN A 74 14.33 3.16 -13.43
CA ASN A 74 15.06 4.38 -13.07
C ASN A 74 14.34 5.38 -12.13
N LEU A 75 13.04 5.19 -11.82
CA LEU A 75 12.26 6.09 -10.93
C LEU A 75 12.93 6.39 -9.58
N CYS A 76 13.54 5.38 -8.97
CA CYS A 76 14.19 5.52 -7.66
C CYS A 76 15.45 6.42 -7.69
N VAL A 77 16.12 6.49 -8.84
CA VAL A 77 17.28 7.37 -9.08
C VAL A 77 16.79 8.77 -9.44
N GLU A 78 15.76 8.88 -10.28
CA GLU A 78 15.18 10.18 -10.66
C GLU A 78 14.67 10.94 -9.43
N VAL A 79 13.89 10.28 -8.56
CA VAL A 79 13.35 10.90 -7.34
C VAL A 79 14.41 11.21 -6.28
N CYS A 80 15.61 10.65 -6.38
CA CYS A 80 16.63 10.80 -5.34
C CYS A 80 17.06 12.28 -5.24
N PRO A 81 16.82 12.96 -4.09
CA PRO A 81 17.09 14.38 -3.96
C PRO A 81 18.55 14.67 -3.59
N ILE A 82 19.37 13.63 -3.41
CA ILE A 82 20.73 13.75 -2.93
C ILE A 82 21.70 13.52 -4.08
N GLU A 83 22.55 14.51 -4.32
CA GLU A 83 23.62 14.50 -5.30
C GLU A 83 24.96 14.82 -4.65
N SER A 84 26.03 14.21 -5.17
CA SER A 84 27.40 14.44 -4.72
C SER A 84 27.82 15.88 -4.99
N LYS A 85 28.41 16.52 -3.98
CA LYS A 85 28.99 17.87 -4.12
C LYS A 85 30.28 17.89 -4.92
N THR A 86 30.93 16.75 -5.12
CA THR A 86 32.24 16.63 -5.77
C THR A 86 32.18 15.90 -7.11
N GLN A 87 31.10 15.17 -7.39
CA GLN A 87 30.90 14.42 -8.63
C GLN A 87 29.51 14.74 -9.20
N PRO A 88 29.38 15.76 -10.06
CA PRO A 88 28.11 16.11 -10.69
C PRO A 88 27.47 14.91 -11.38
N GLY A 89 26.16 14.72 -11.19
CA GLY A 89 25.38 13.61 -11.71
C GLY A 89 25.40 12.33 -10.85
N HIS A 90 26.31 12.20 -9.88
CA HIS A 90 26.36 11.04 -8.99
C HIS A 90 25.42 11.24 -7.79
N LYS A 91 24.32 10.50 -7.76
CA LYS A 91 23.30 10.55 -6.69
C LYS A 91 23.61 9.55 -5.57
N ALA A 92 22.80 9.54 -4.51
CA ALA A 92 22.91 8.51 -3.46
C ALA A 92 22.46 7.10 -3.91
N ILE A 93 21.88 6.99 -5.10
CA ILE A 93 21.52 5.74 -5.75
C ILE A 93 21.60 5.95 -7.26
N ASN A 94 22.23 5.05 -8.00
CA ASN A 94 22.51 5.23 -9.44
C ASN A 94 22.34 3.91 -10.19
N MET A 95 21.91 3.98 -11.45
CA MET A 95 21.82 2.79 -12.29
C MET A 95 23.21 2.25 -12.65
N GLN A 96 23.41 0.94 -12.54
CA GLN A 96 24.61 0.23 -12.97
C GLN A 96 24.24 -1.06 -13.68
N ASP A 97 25.14 -1.54 -14.54
CA ASP A 97 24.96 -2.81 -15.25
C ASP A 97 24.79 -3.97 -14.26
N VAL A 98 23.78 -4.81 -14.48
CA VAL A 98 23.45 -5.89 -13.54
C VAL A 98 24.48 -7.03 -13.58
N MET A 99 25.08 -7.29 -14.74
CA MET A 99 25.90 -8.49 -14.96
C MET A 99 27.07 -8.64 -13.98
N PRO A 100 27.87 -7.58 -13.68
CA PRO A 100 28.95 -7.69 -12.70
C PRO A 100 28.49 -7.80 -11.25
N LEU A 101 27.22 -7.47 -10.96
CA LEU A 101 26.68 -7.35 -9.61
C LEU A 101 25.76 -8.52 -9.23
N LYS A 102 25.22 -9.23 -10.23
CA LYS A 102 24.08 -10.14 -10.05
C LYS A 102 24.29 -11.16 -8.94
N GLU A 103 25.37 -11.94 -8.99
CA GLU A 103 25.62 -13.00 -8.00
C GLU A 103 25.82 -12.44 -6.60
N THR A 104 26.56 -11.33 -6.47
CA THR A 104 26.80 -10.67 -5.19
C THR A 104 25.50 -10.12 -4.59
N GLU A 105 24.68 -9.45 -5.40
CA GLU A 105 23.46 -8.83 -4.90
C GLU A 105 22.34 -9.85 -4.62
N ILE A 106 22.36 -11.04 -5.23
CA ILE A 106 21.50 -12.16 -4.82
C ILE A 106 21.84 -12.58 -3.39
N ASN A 107 23.13 -12.81 -3.09
CA ASN A 107 23.55 -13.18 -1.73
C ASN A 107 23.25 -12.07 -0.71
N ASN A 108 23.44 -10.80 -1.09
CA ASN A 108 23.08 -9.67 -0.24
C ASN A 108 21.56 -9.60 0.00
N TRP A 109 20.74 -9.89 -1.01
CA TRP A 109 19.29 -9.91 -0.88
C TRP A 109 18.81 -11.04 0.03
N ASP A 110 19.36 -12.25 -0.12
CA ASP A 110 19.04 -13.41 0.73
C ASP A 110 19.36 -13.11 2.20
N PHE A 111 20.54 -12.54 2.45
CA PHE A 111 20.91 -12.08 3.80
C PHE A 111 19.97 -10.98 4.30
N PHE A 112 19.67 -9.97 3.47
CA PHE A 112 18.76 -8.88 3.84
C PHE A 112 17.36 -9.36 4.23
N ILE A 113 16.81 -10.34 3.52
CA ILE A 113 15.51 -10.92 3.84
C ILE A 113 15.55 -11.68 5.17
N SER A 114 16.68 -12.31 5.52
CA SER A 114 16.86 -12.98 6.81
C SER A 114 16.89 -12.02 8.03
N LEU A 115 17.18 -10.74 7.82
CA LEU A 115 17.18 -9.73 8.88
C LEU A 115 15.74 -9.44 9.35
N PRO A 116 15.52 -9.14 10.64
CA PRO A 116 14.19 -8.82 11.13
C PRO A 116 13.68 -7.50 10.54
N ASP A 117 12.39 -7.43 10.29
CA ASP A 117 11.70 -6.15 10.04
C ASP A 117 11.64 -5.31 11.31
N ILE A 118 11.50 -3.99 11.14
CA ILE A 118 11.45 -3.10 12.29
C ILE A 118 10.15 -3.27 13.06
N ASP A 119 10.24 -3.21 14.39
CA ASP A 119 9.07 -3.04 15.24
C ASP A 119 8.29 -1.78 14.81
N ARG A 120 7.05 -2.00 14.36
CA ARG A 120 6.15 -0.97 13.82
C ARG A 120 5.91 0.18 14.82
N THR A 121 6.01 -0.08 16.13
CA THR A 121 5.83 0.93 17.18
C THR A 121 7.00 1.91 17.31
N ARG A 122 8.17 1.57 16.76
CA ARG A 122 9.37 2.42 16.83
C ARG A 122 9.37 3.56 15.81
N VAL A 123 8.57 3.46 14.75
CA VAL A 123 8.61 4.40 13.62
C VAL A 123 7.36 5.25 13.54
N ASN A 124 7.53 6.52 13.16
CA ASN A 124 6.39 7.37 12.85
C ASN A 124 5.87 7.08 11.43
N ARG A 125 4.85 6.20 11.34
CA ARG A 125 4.20 5.81 10.08
C ARG A 125 3.57 6.98 9.31
N ALA A 126 3.34 8.13 9.95
CA ALA A 126 2.82 9.35 9.30
C ALA A 126 3.89 10.17 8.56
N THR A 127 5.13 9.69 8.51
CA THR A 127 6.19 10.28 7.71
C THR A 127 6.56 9.36 6.55
N VAL A 128 6.98 9.94 5.42
CA VAL A 128 7.45 9.16 4.25
C VAL A 128 8.53 8.17 4.71
N LYS A 129 9.57 8.65 5.39
CA LYS A 129 10.64 7.81 5.92
C LYS A 129 10.13 6.66 6.80
N GLY A 130 9.27 6.95 7.79
CA GLY A 130 8.78 5.95 8.73
C GLY A 130 7.90 4.90 8.06
N SER A 131 6.98 5.32 7.17
CA SER A 131 6.14 4.39 6.40
C SER A 131 6.96 3.43 5.54
N GLN A 132 8.11 3.89 5.04
CA GLN A 132 8.99 3.12 4.16
C GLN A 132 9.88 2.11 4.89
N LEU A 133 9.95 2.18 6.22
CA LEU A 133 10.60 1.13 7.02
C LEU A 133 9.65 -0.02 7.36
N LEU A 134 8.34 0.14 7.10
CA LEU A 134 7.36 -0.92 7.29
C LEU A 134 7.42 -1.90 6.11
N GLU A 135 7.26 -3.18 6.41
CA GLU A 135 7.24 -4.27 5.44
C GLU A 135 6.14 -4.03 4.39
N PRO A 136 6.45 -4.09 3.07
CA PRO A 136 5.44 -4.08 2.02
C PRO A 136 4.79 -5.47 1.90
N LEU A 137 3.46 -5.54 1.84
CA LEU A 137 2.73 -6.79 1.57
C LEU A 137 2.12 -6.82 0.16
N PHE A 138 2.64 -5.96 -0.71
CA PHE A 138 2.41 -5.93 -2.15
C PHE A 138 3.75 -5.75 -2.86
N GLU A 139 4.27 -6.81 -3.46
CA GLU A 139 5.63 -6.88 -3.99
C GLU A 139 5.70 -7.65 -5.31
N PHE A 140 6.68 -7.31 -6.17
CA PHE A 140 7.03 -8.10 -7.36
C PHE A 140 5.88 -8.40 -8.34
N SER A 141 4.91 -7.48 -8.43
CA SER A 141 3.77 -7.62 -9.33
C SER A 141 4.16 -7.66 -10.81
N GLY A 142 3.31 -8.24 -11.65
CA GLY A 142 3.47 -8.25 -13.11
C GLY A 142 3.22 -6.90 -13.81
N ALA A 143 3.17 -5.79 -13.08
CA ALA A 143 2.94 -4.46 -13.63
C ALA A 143 4.11 -4.00 -14.51
N CYS A 144 3.83 -3.06 -15.43
CA CYS A 144 4.84 -2.49 -16.31
C CYS A 144 6.02 -1.87 -15.54
N SER A 145 7.21 -1.86 -16.15
CA SER A 145 8.36 -1.10 -15.63
C SER A 145 7.97 0.38 -15.45
N GLY A 146 8.10 0.88 -14.23
CA GLY A 146 7.71 2.25 -13.89
C GLY A 146 6.21 2.47 -13.71
N CYS A 147 5.38 1.45 -13.47
CA CYS A 147 3.93 1.61 -13.32
C CYS A 147 3.54 2.66 -12.25
N GLY A 148 2.64 3.59 -12.59
CA GLY A 148 2.15 4.61 -11.65
C GLY A 148 1.03 4.16 -10.71
N GLU A 149 0.57 2.92 -10.78
CA GLU A 149 -0.50 2.38 -9.92
C GLU A 149 0.04 1.71 -8.66
N THR A 150 1.02 0.82 -8.81
CA THR A 150 1.48 -0.08 -7.74
C THR A 150 2.16 0.60 -6.54
N PRO A 151 2.83 1.77 -6.64
CA PRO A 151 3.34 2.46 -5.45
C PRO A 151 2.24 2.80 -4.43
N TYR A 152 1.03 3.11 -4.89
CA TYR A 152 -0.12 3.36 -4.02
C TYR A 152 -0.53 2.10 -3.25
N LEU A 153 -0.67 0.96 -3.94
CA LEU A 153 -1.03 -0.31 -3.30
C LEU A 153 0.04 -0.77 -2.32
N LYS A 154 1.31 -0.67 -2.70
CA LYS A 154 2.45 -0.94 -1.80
C LYS A 154 2.33 -0.11 -0.53
N LEU A 155 2.09 1.21 -0.64
CA LEU A 155 1.94 2.06 0.53
C LEU A 155 0.74 1.66 1.40
N LEU A 156 -0.41 1.31 0.81
CA LEU A 156 -1.56 0.82 1.58
C LEU A 156 -1.20 -0.42 2.40
N THR A 157 -0.48 -1.38 1.80
CA THR A 157 -0.08 -2.60 2.52
C THR A 157 0.91 -2.34 3.65
N GLN A 158 1.81 -1.37 3.50
CA GLN A 158 2.74 -0.98 4.57
C GLN A 158 1.97 -0.41 5.79
N LEU A 159 0.92 0.37 5.53
CA LEU A 159 0.15 1.06 6.56
C LEU A 159 -0.92 0.18 7.22
N PHE A 160 -1.61 -0.66 6.45
CA PHE A 160 -2.82 -1.36 6.88
C PHE A 160 -2.84 -2.86 6.54
N GLY A 161 -1.80 -3.38 5.88
CA GLY A 161 -1.84 -4.68 5.21
C GLY A 161 -2.13 -5.86 6.14
N ASP A 162 -1.75 -5.77 7.40
CA ASP A 162 -2.01 -6.79 8.43
C ASP A 162 -3.50 -6.93 8.82
N ARG A 163 -4.34 -5.97 8.42
CA ARG A 163 -5.80 -5.95 8.67
C ARG A 163 -6.62 -5.51 7.45
N MET A 164 -6.01 -5.48 6.27
CA MET A 164 -6.61 -4.98 5.03
C MET A 164 -7.46 -6.06 4.35
N ILE A 165 -8.61 -5.66 3.80
CA ILE A 165 -9.40 -6.47 2.88
C ILE A 165 -9.58 -5.67 1.60
N VAL A 166 -9.36 -6.30 0.44
CA VAL A 166 -9.35 -5.63 -0.86
C VAL A 166 -10.42 -6.22 -1.78
N ALA A 167 -11.40 -5.40 -2.15
CA ALA A 167 -12.27 -5.62 -3.28
C ALA A 167 -11.69 -4.89 -4.50
N ASN A 168 -11.24 -5.64 -5.50
CA ASN A 168 -10.54 -5.08 -6.65
C ASN A 168 -11.40 -5.20 -7.92
N ALA A 169 -11.65 -4.10 -8.61
CA ALA A 169 -12.32 -4.09 -9.90
C ALA A 169 -11.44 -4.73 -10.96
N THR A 170 -12.05 -5.35 -11.98
CA THR A 170 -11.29 -5.87 -13.11
C THR A 170 -10.62 -4.73 -13.89
N GLY A 171 -9.31 -4.83 -14.13
CA GLY A 171 -8.50 -3.78 -14.76
C GLY A 171 -7.01 -4.08 -14.64
N CYS A 172 -6.12 -3.10 -14.87
CA CYS A 172 -4.68 -3.31 -14.67
C CYS A 172 -4.38 -3.84 -13.26
N SER A 173 -5.01 -3.24 -12.24
CA SER A 173 -4.83 -3.65 -10.85
C SER A 173 -5.23 -5.08 -10.53
N SER A 174 -6.25 -5.64 -11.18
CA SER A 174 -6.54 -7.07 -11.02
C SER A 174 -5.60 -7.97 -11.83
N ILE A 175 -5.09 -7.50 -12.96
CA ILE A 175 -4.15 -8.28 -13.79
C ILE A 175 -2.80 -8.40 -13.10
N PHE A 176 -2.17 -7.29 -12.69
CA PHE A 176 -0.91 -7.39 -11.98
C PHE A 176 -1.09 -7.87 -10.53
N GLY A 177 -2.31 -7.75 -9.98
CA GLY A 177 -2.65 -8.13 -8.61
C GLY A 177 -3.13 -9.57 -8.43
N GLY A 178 -3.50 -10.30 -9.49
CA GLY A 178 -4.14 -11.61 -9.34
C GLY A 178 -4.06 -12.53 -10.56
N ASN A 179 -3.05 -12.40 -11.42
CA ASN A 179 -2.84 -13.30 -12.55
C ASN A 179 -2.07 -14.57 -12.13
N LEU A 180 -2.83 -15.60 -11.74
CA LEU A 180 -2.32 -16.90 -11.31
C LEU A 180 -1.32 -17.51 -12.32
N PRO A 181 -0.29 -18.24 -11.87
CA PRO A 181 -0.16 -18.86 -10.54
C PRO A 181 0.53 -17.99 -9.48
N THR A 182 1.01 -16.80 -9.80
CA THR A 182 1.69 -15.91 -8.85
C THR A 182 0.79 -14.76 -8.41
N THR A 183 0.99 -14.29 -7.18
CA THR A 183 0.29 -13.14 -6.61
C THR A 183 1.30 -12.22 -5.91
N PRO A 184 1.20 -10.89 -6.08
CA PRO A 184 2.06 -9.94 -5.38
C PRO A 184 1.64 -9.69 -3.92
N TRP A 185 0.44 -10.15 -3.54
CA TRP A 185 -0.06 -10.03 -2.16
C TRP A 185 0.63 -11.07 -1.28
N SER A 186 1.33 -10.61 -0.25
CA SER A 186 2.06 -11.45 0.70
C SER A 186 1.52 -11.30 2.13
N THR A 187 2.12 -12.04 3.05
CA THR A 187 1.84 -11.99 4.49
C THR A 187 3.11 -11.64 5.23
N ASN A 188 2.97 -10.92 6.34
CA ASN A 188 4.08 -10.70 7.27
C ASN A 188 4.50 -11.99 7.96
N ALA A 189 5.55 -11.92 8.79
CA ALA A 189 6.08 -13.05 9.55
C ALA A 189 5.06 -13.73 10.52
N GLU A 190 3.99 -13.02 10.90
CA GLU A 190 2.89 -13.56 11.73
C GLU A 190 1.81 -14.26 10.89
N GLY A 191 1.92 -14.25 9.56
CA GLY A 191 0.93 -14.81 8.64
C GLY A 191 -0.27 -13.89 8.36
N HIS A 192 -0.17 -12.61 8.72
CA HIS A 192 -1.19 -11.60 8.46
C HIS A 192 -0.87 -10.83 7.17
N GLY A 193 -1.87 -10.64 6.32
CA GLY A 193 -1.73 -9.87 5.09
C GLY A 193 -3.08 -9.56 4.43
N PRO A 194 -3.06 -8.80 3.33
CA PRO A 194 -4.29 -8.38 2.67
C PRO A 194 -5.10 -9.57 2.16
N ALA A 195 -6.37 -9.64 2.56
CA ALA A 195 -7.31 -10.57 1.93
C ALA A 195 -7.84 -9.94 0.62
N TRP A 196 -7.40 -10.45 -0.53
CA TRP A 196 -7.72 -9.88 -1.84
C TRP A 196 -8.75 -10.70 -2.61
N ALA A 197 -9.69 -10.02 -3.26
CA ALA A 197 -10.62 -10.64 -4.19
C ALA A 197 -10.97 -9.69 -5.35
N ASN A 198 -11.12 -10.26 -6.54
CA ASN A 198 -11.73 -9.61 -7.71
C ASN A 198 -13.05 -10.32 -8.02
N SER A 199 -14.17 -9.57 -7.99
CA SER A 199 -15.46 -10.04 -8.48
C SER A 199 -15.54 -9.80 -9.99
N LEU A 200 -16.16 -8.71 -10.43
CA LEU A 200 -16.27 -8.33 -11.84
C LEU A 200 -15.73 -6.91 -12.07
N PHE A 201 -15.95 -6.40 -13.28
CA PHE A 201 -15.54 -5.05 -13.64
C PHE A 201 -16.55 -4.02 -13.13
N GLU A 202 -17.84 -4.35 -13.19
CA GLU A 202 -18.97 -3.47 -12.95
C GLU A 202 -19.43 -3.38 -11.50
N ASP A 203 -19.14 -4.38 -10.66
CA ASP A 203 -19.78 -4.58 -9.34
C ASP A 203 -18.86 -4.32 -8.14
N ASN A 204 -17.66 -3.79 -8.37
CA ASN A 204 -16.62 -3.79 -7.33
C ASN A 204 -16.99 -2.95 -6.10
N ALA A 205 -17.74 -1.86 -6.28
CA ALA A 205 -18.15 -1.04 -5.16
C ALA A 205 -19.13 -1.82 -4.25
N GLU A 206 -20.13 -2.42 -4.86
CA GLU A 206 -21.16 -3.23 -4.23
C GLU A 206 -20.56 -4.49 -3.59
N PHE A 207 -19.57 -5.08 -4.26
CA PHE A 207 -18.82 -6.22 -3.74
C PHE A 207 -18.08 -5.86 -2.44
N GLY A 208 -17.34 -4.76 -2.45
CA GLY A 208 -16.68 -4.25 -1.24
C GLY A 208 -17.65 -3.86 -0.12
N LEU A 209 -18.78 -3.24 -0.47
CA LEU A 209 -19.85 -2.94 0.48
C LEU A 209 -20.41 -4.22 1.13
N GLY A 210 -20.67 -5.27 0.34
CA GLY A 210 -21.14 -6.55 0.85
C GLY A 210 -20.16 -7.18 1.84
N ILE A 211 -18.85 -7.14 1.53
CA ILE A 211 -17.80 -7.59 2.44
C ILE A 211 -17.82 -6.77 3.73
N LYS A 212 -17.88 -5.43 3.64
CA LYS A 212 -17.93 -4.54 4.81
C LYS A 212 -19.09 -4.90 5.74
N LEU A 213 -20.31 -4.97 5.21
CA LEU A 213 -21.50 -5.32 5.97
C LEU A 213 -21.37 -6.70 6.65
N ALA A 214 -20.78 -7.67 5.96
CA ALA A 214 -20.51 -8.99 6.52
C ALA A 214 -19.48 -8.92 7.68
N THR A 215 -18.39 -8.16 7.52
CA THR A 215 -17.39 -8.01 8.57
C THR A 215 -17.92 -7.28 9.81
N ASP A 216 -18.78 -6.28 9.64
CA ASP A 216 -19.42 -5.56 10.75
C ASP A 216 -20.39 -6.43 11.52
N MET A 217 -21.19 -7.23 10.79
CA MET A 217 -22.10 -8.18 11.42
C MET A 217 -21.33 -9.22 12.23
N LYS A 218 -20.22 -9.76 11.68
CA LYS A 218 -19.35 -10.69 12.40
C LYS A 218 -18.74 -10.04 13.65
N ARG A 219 -18.31 -8.79 13.57
CA ARG A 219 -17.80 -8.03 14.73
C ARG A 219 -18.87 -7.84 15.80
N SER A 220 -20.07 -7.41 15.41
CA SER A 220 -21.19 -7.23 16.35
C SER A 220 -21.60 -8.54 17.01
N TYR A 221 -21.59 -9.63 16.24
CA TYR A 221 -21.86 -10.97 16.76
C TYR A 221 -20.78 -11.44 17.73
N ALA A 222 -19.50 -11.23 17.40
CA ALA A 222 -18.37 -11.54 18.28
C ALA A 222 -18.46 -10.74 19.60
N ILE A 223 -18.79 -9.45 19.54
CA ILE A 223 -18.99 -8.59 20.72
C ILE A 223 -20.15 -9.10 21.60
N ALA A 224 -21.26 -9.51 20.98
CA ALA A 224 -22.41 -10.03 21.72
C ALA A 224 -22.06 -11.34 22.46
N LEU A 225 -21.39 -12.27 21.79
CA LEU A 225 -20.92 -13.52 22.39
C LEU A 225 -19.88 -13.29 23.48
N LEU A 226 -18.93 -12.37 23.25
CA LEU A 226 -17.91 -12.02 24.25
C LEU A 226 -18.56 -11.45 25.53
N LYS A 227 -19.60 -10.61 25.40
CA LYS A 227 -20.36 -10.11 26.55
C LYS A 227 -21.11 -11.21 27.28
N GLN A 228 -21.63 -12.21 26.56
CA GLN A 228 -22.32 -13.36 27.16
C GLN A 228 -21.36 -14.27 27.94
N LEU A 229 -20.11 -14.40 27.47
CA LEU A 229 -19.08 -15.24 28.06
C LEU A 229 -18.16 -14.47 29.03
N ARG A 230 -18.59 -13.29 29.50
CA ARG A 230 -17.79 -12.37 30.30
C ARG A 230 -17.27 -12.99 31.59
N GLU A 231 -18.07 -13.82 32.26
CA GLU A 231 -17.69 -14.49 33.51
C GLU A 231 -16.60 -15.54 33.28
N GLU A 232 -16.68 -16.30 32.18
CA GLU A 232 -15.74 -17.36 31.83
C GLU A 232 -14.43 -16.82 31.23
N VAL A 233 -14.52 -15.80 30.37
CA VAL A 233 -13.38 -15.13 29.76
C VAL A 233 -12.63 -14.27 30.78
N GLY A 234 -13.37 -13.70 31.74
CA GLY A 234 -12.86 -12.78 32.73
C GLY A 234 -13.11 -11.31 32.35
N GLU A 235 -13.48 -10.55 33.38
CA GLU A 235 -13.84 -9.13 33.30
C GLU A 235 -12.77 -8.28 32.61
N ASN A 236 -11.51 -8.43 33.03
CA ASN A 236 -10.41 -7.57 32.58
C ASN A 236 -10.12 -7.74 31.09
N LEU A 237 -10.04 -8.98 30.60
CA LEU A 237 -9.77 -9.25 29.18
C LEU A 237 -10.94 -8.79 28.32
N THR A 238 -12.17 -9.08 28.76
CA THR A 238 -13.40 -8.64 28.09
C THR A 238 -13.42 -7.12 27.93
N GLU A 239 -13.20 -6.37 29.01
CA GLU A 239 -13.19 -4.91 28.98
C GLU A 239 -12.02 -4.36 28.15
N SER A 240 -10.84 -4.99 28.21
CA SER A 240 -9.69 -4.58 27.39
C SER A 240 -9.97 -4.71 25.89
N ILE A 241 -10.62 -5.79 25.46
CA ILE A 241 -11.02 -5.99 24.05
C ILE A 241 -12.09 -4.99 23.63
N LEU A 242 -13.12 -4.77 24.46
CA LEU A 242 -14.28 -3.96 24.09
C LEU A 242 -14.02 -2.45 24.10
N LYS A 243 -13.06 -1.98 24.90
CA LYS A 243 -12.71 -0.55 25.03
C LYS A 243 -11.57 -0.12 24.12
N ASN A 244 -10.85 -1.06 23.52
CA ASN A 244 -9.77 -0.74 22.61
C ASN A 244 -10.32 -0.15 21.31
N VAL A 245 -9.87 1.06 20.97
CA VAL A 245 -10.32 1.79 19.78
C VAL A 245 -9.38 1.58 18.58
N GLU A 246 -8.22 0.95 18.78
CA GLU A 246 -7.25 0.64 17.72
C GLU A 246 -6.75 1.89 16.95
N SER A 247 -6.53 3.00 17.66
CA SER A 247 -6.15 4.30 17.07
C SER A 247 -4.68 4.40 16.65
N ASN A 248 -3.82 3.51 17.14
CA ASN A 248 -2.38 3.50 16.90
C ASN A 248 -1.82 2.06 16.89
N GLU A 249 -0.56 1.90 16.45
CA GLU A 249 0.09 0.59 16.33
C GLU A 249 0.12 -0.19 17.66
N THR A 250 0.38 0.47 18.78
CA THR A 250 0.40 -0.18 20.11
C THR A 250 -0.96 -0.75 20.47
N GLU A 251 -2.04 0.00 20.22
CA GLU A 251 -3.41 -0.45 20.46
C GLU A 251 -3.82 -1.60 19.53
N ILE A 252 -3.43 -1.57 18.25
CA ILE A 252 -3.68 -2.65 17.28
C ILE A 252 -2.97 -3.93 17.74
N ILE A 253 -1.68 -3.85 18.11
CA ILE A 253 -0.90 -4.98 18.60
C ILE A 253 -1.52 -5.53 19.89
N GLN A 254 -1.90 -4.66 20.83
CA GLN A 254 -2.54 -5.08 22.07
C GLN A 254 -3.88 -5.78 21.83
N GLN A 255 -4.66 -5.33 20.83
CA GLN A 255 -5.91 -6.00 20.46
C GLN A 255 -5.64 -7.42 19.96
N ARG A 256 -4.65 -7.61 19.09
CA ARG A 256 -4.27 -8.92 18.56
C ARG A 256 -3.79 -9.87 19.65
N ILE A 257 -3.00 -9.37 20.60
CA ILE A 257 -2.58 -10.14 21.79
C ILE A 257 -3.79 -10.58 22.60
N ASN A 258 -4.73 -9.65 22.86
CA ASN A 258 -5.94 -9.96 23.61
C ASN A 258 -6.85 -10.96 22.89
N VAL A 259 -7.01 -10.85 21.57
CA VAL A 259 -7.81 -11.78 20.76
C VAL A 259 -7.15 -13.17 20.70
N THR A 260 -5.83 -13.23 20.64
CA THR A 260 -5.07 -14.50 20.71
C THR A 260 -5.29 -15.19 22.05
N GLU A 261 -5.19 -14.44 23.15
CA GLU A 261 -5.45 -14.98 24.49
C GLU A 261 -6.92 -15.39 24.67
N LEU A 262 -7.86 -14.60 24.15
CA LEU A 262 -9.27 -14.96 24.12
C LEU A 262 -9.49 -16.30 23.40
N LYS A 263 -8.92 -16.48 22.20
CA LYS A 263 -9.02 -17.74 21.44
C LYS A 263 -8.46 -18.93 22.25
N ARG A 264 -7.39 -18.73 23.02
CA ARG A 264 -6.83 -19.76 23.91
C ARG A 264 -7.80 -20.12 25.05
N ILE A 265 -8.43 -19.14 25.69
CA ILE A 265 -9.39 -19.38 26.77
C ILE A 265 -10.65 -20.10 26.25
N LEU A 266 -11.17 -19.69 25.09
CA LEU A 266 -12.39 -20.25 24.51
C LEU A 266 -12.30 -21.76 24.23
N GLN A 267 -11.10 -22.29 23.97
CA GLN A 267 -10.87 -23.72 23.77
C GLN A 267 -11.16 -24.58 25.02
N HIS A 268 -11.22 -23.95 26.20
CA HIS A 268 -11.45 -24.62 27.48
C HIS A 268 -12.84 -24.36 28.07
N ILE A 269 -13.72 -23.65 27.35
CA ILE A 269 -15.08 -23.36 27.80
C ILE A 269 -16.05 -24.32 27.09
N ASP A 270 -16.71 -25.18 27.87
CA ASP A 270 -17.69 -26.16 27.37
C ASP A 270 -19.08 -25.51 27.17
N LYS A 271 -19.14 -24.56 26.23
CA LYS A 271 -20.37 -23.87 25.80
C LYS A 271 -20.40 -23.72 24.29
N ALA A 272 -21.57 -23.85 23.69
CA ALA A 272 -21.73 -23.69 22.24
C ALA A 272 -21.31 -22.29 21.77
N GLU A 273 -21.60 -21.26 22.59
CA GLU A 273 -21.24 -19.87 22.36
C GLU A 273 -19.72 -19.66 22.30
N ALA A 274 -18.93 -20.43 23.06
CA ALA A 274 -17.48 -20.33 23.02
C ALA A 274 -16.91 -20.81 21.68
N GLY A 275 -17.45 -21.91 21.15
CA GLY A 275 -17.12 -22.40 19.82
C GLY A 275 -17.52 -21.41 18.71
N LEU A 276 -18.69 -20.77 18.84
CA LEU A 276 -19.15 -19.74 17.89
C LEU A 276 -18.25 -18.50 17.96
N LEU A 277 -17.91 -18.02 19.16
CA LEU A 277 -17.03 -16.87 19.33
C LEU A 277 -15.64 -17.17 18.78
N TYR A 278 -15.11 -18.38 18.99
CA TYR A 278 -13.80 -18.78 18.47
C TYR A 278 -13.71 -18.62 16.94
N GLN A 279 -14.79 -18.92 16.20
CA GLN A 279 -14.83 -18.81 14.74
C GLN A 279 -14.86 -17.36 14.23
N VAL A 280 -15.34 -16.41 15.05
CA VAL A 280 -15.48 -14.99 14.66
C VAL A 280 -14.60 -14.04 15.47
N ALA A 281 -13.78 -14.55 16.39
CA ALA A 281 -12.98 -13.75 17.31
C ALA A 281 -12.03 -12.78 16.59
N GLU A 282 -11.54 -13.13 15.41
CA GLU A 282 -10.64 -12.31 14.59
C GLU A 282 -11.31 -11.01 14.11
N PHE A 283 -12.64 -10.93 14.09
CA PHE A 283 -13.39 -9.71 13.77
C PHE A 283 -13.54 -8.76 14.97
N LEU A 284 -13.03 -9.15 16.16
CA LEU A 284 -12.84 -8.23 17.29
C LEU A 284 -11.67 -7.27 17.07
N GLU A 285 -10.81 -7.54 16.08
CA GLU A 285 -9.88 -6.56 15.52
C GLU A 285 -10.57 -5.79 14.38
N HIS A 286 -10.30 -4.49 14.26
CA HIS A 286 -10.84 -3.67 13.17
C HIS A 286 -10.23 -4.10 11.83
N LYS A 287 -11.07 -4.32 10.80
CA LYS A 287 -10.62 -4.61 9.43
C LYS A 287 -10.75 -3.36 8.56
N SER A 288 -9.72 -3.09 7.77
CA SER A 288 -9.66 -1.94 6.86
C SER A 288 -10.15 -2.35 5.48
N MET A 289 -11.37 -1.94 5.10
CA MET A 289 -11.98 -2.30 3.82
C MET A 289 -11.55 -1.32 2.72
N TRP A 290 -10.90 -1.85 1.68
CA TRP A 290 -10.45 -1.08 0.51
C TRP A 290 -11.08 -1.57 -0.79
N ILE A 291 -11.68 -0.65 -1.53
CA ILE A 291 -12.31 -0.85 -2.84
C ILE A 291 -11.38 -0.21 -3.87
N VAL A 292 -10.64 -1.02 -4.60
CA VAL A 292 -9.58 -0.58 -5.52
C VAL A 292 -10.04 -0.77 -6.96
N GLY A 293 -9.80 0.22 -7.83
CA GLY A 293 -10.02 0.05 -9.26
C GLY A 293 -9.52 1.21 -10.09
N GLY A 294 -9.44 1.01 -11.41
CA GLY A 294 -9.02 2.05 -12.35
C GLY A 294 -10.14 3.04 -12.69
N ASP A 295 -9.79 4.06 -13.47
CA ASP A 295 -10.76 5.07 -13.91
C ASP A 295 -11.91 4.51 -14.75
N GLY A 296 -11.66 3.49 -15.58
CA GLY A 296 -12.72 2.88 -16.37
C GLY A 296 -13.80 2.17 -15.55
N TRP A 297 -13.46 1.73 -14.34
CA TRP A 297 -14.46 1.25 -13.40
C TRP A 297 -15.20 2.43 -12.77
N ALA A 298 -14.47 3.33 -12.11
CA ALA A 298 -15.05 4.37 -11.26
C ALA A 298 -15.82 5.44 -12.02
N TYR A 299 -15.36 5.83 -13.21
CA TYR A 299 -15.98 6.89 -13.99
C TYR A 299 -17.08 6.36 -14.91
N ASP A 300 -16.93 5.11 -15.38
CA ASP A 300 -17.77 4.52 -16.43
C ASP A 300 -18.66 3.39 -15.93
N ILE A 301 -18.20 2.14 -15.99
CA ILE A 301 -19.08 0.96 -15.88
C ILE A 301 -19.60 0.72 -14.46
N GLY A 302 -18.78 0.96 -13.45
CA GLY A 302 -19.12 0.77 -12.03
C GLY A 302 -19.56 2.04 -11.33
N PHE A 303 -19.74 3.15 -12.06
CA PHE A 303 -20.02 4.44 -11.45
C PHE A 303 -21.33 4.45 -10.65
N SER A 304 -22.40 3.81 -11.13
CA SER A 304 -23.66 3.78 -10.40
C SER A 304 -23.56 3.02 -9.08
N GLY A 305 -22.78 1.95 -9.06
CA GLY A 305 -22.47 1.20 -7.84
C GLY A 305 -21.66 2.03 -6.87
N LEU A 306 -20.60 2.67 -7.38
CA LEU A 306 -19.75 3.59 -6.64
C LEU A 306 -20.57 4.73 -5.99
N ASP A 307 -21.43 5.39 -6.78
CA ASP A 307 -22.33 6.44 -6.32
C ASP A 307 -23.27 5.96 -5.22
N HIS A 308 -23.82 4.76 -5.37
CA HIS A 308 -24.66 4.16 -4.33
C HIS A 308 -23.88 3.91 -3.04
N VAL A 309 -22.67 3.33 -3.13
CA VAL A 309 -21.81 3.07 -1.95
C VAL A 309 -21.43 4.36 -1.23
N LEU A 310 -21.10 5.42 -1.95
CA LEU A 310 -20.84 6.73 -1.34
C LEU A 310 -22.07 7.27 -0.57
N SER A 311 -23.28 6.97 -1.05
CA SER A 311 -24.53 7.41 -0.41
C SER A 311 -24.89 6.65 0.87
N THR A 312 -24.31 5.46 1.13
CA THR A 312 -24.72 4.62 2.28
C THR A 312 -24.22 5.15 3.62
N GLY A 313 -23.11 5.88 3.63
CA GLY A 313 -22.43 6.28 4.86
C GLY A 313 -21.59 5.18 5.51
N GLU A 314 -21.46 4.01 4.86
CA GLU A 314 -20.65 2.90 5.38
C GLU A 314 -19.15 3.22 5.35
N ASN A 315 -18.41 2.74 6.35
CA ASN A 315 -16.98 3.00 6.49
C ASN A 315 -16.15 2.14 5.52
N VAL A 316 -16.03 2.60 4.27
CA VAL A 316 -15.22 1.96 3.23
C VAL A 316 -14.25 2.96 2.63
N ASN A 317 -13.06 2.48 2.27
CA ASN A 317 -12.04 3.28 1.59
C ASN A 317 -12.02 2.92 0.10
N ILE A 318 -12.16 3.90 -0.77
CA ILE A 318 -12.17 3.73 -2.22
C ILE A 318 -10.90 4.35 -2.77
N LEU A 319 -10.09 3.56 -3.48
CA LEU A 319 -8.91 4.04 -4.21
C LEU A 319 -9.14 3.89 -5.70
N VAL A 320 -9.28 5.03 -6.39
CA VAL A 320 -9.34 5.11 -7.85
C VAL A 320 -7.94 5.38 -8.38
N LEU A 321 -7.38 4.42 -9.11
CA LEU A 321 -6.12 4.52 -9.81
C LEU A 321 -6.39 5.15 -11.19
N ASP A 322 -6.37 6.49 -11.25
CA ASP A 322 -6.80 7.24 -12.43
C ASP A 322 -5.67 7.35 -13.44
N THR A 323 -5.72 6.50 -14.46
CA THR A 323 -4.79 6.51 -15.58
C THR A 323 -5.30 7.34 -16.76
N GLU A 324 -6.47 7.96 -16.63
CA GLU A 324 -7.14 8.72 -17.68
C GLU A 324 -7.52 7.94 -18.95
N VAL A 325 -7.38 6.61 -18.95
CA VAL A 325 -7.70 5.72 -20.07
C VAL A 325 -7.96 4.30 -19.55
N TYR A 326 -8.59 3.45 -20.37
CA TYR A 326 -8.65 2.02 -20.06
C TYR A 326 -7.31 1.36 -20.39
N SER A 327 -6.37 1.44 -19.45
CA SER A 327 -4.98 0.99 -19.64
C SER A 327 -4.90 -0.48 -20.05
N ASN A 328 -5.56 -1.39 -19.33
CA ASN A 328 -5.46 -2.83 -19.55
C ASN A 328 -5.90 -3.29 -20.95
N THR A 329 -6.96 -2.69 -21.49
CA THR A 329 -7.54 -3.12 -22.78
C THR A 329 -6.90 -2.40 -23.98
N GLY A 330 -5.81 -1.64 -23.71
CA GLY A 330 -4.98 -1.03 -24.72
C GLY A 330 -5.33 0.43 -25.03
N GLY A 331 -5.72 1.22 -24.04
CA GLY A 331 -5.82 2.68 -24.14
C GLY A 331 -7.11 3.20 -24.78
N GLN A 332 -8.26 2.65 -24.41
CA GLN A 332 -9.57 3.18 -24.79
C GLN A 332 -9.89 4.42 -23.98
N LYS A 333 -10.58 5.37 -24.62
CA LYS A 333 -11.13 6.56 -23.95
C LYS A 333 -12.07 6.16 -22.81
N SER A 334 -11.87 6.74 -21.64
CA SER A 334 -12.79 6.74 -20.50
C SER A 334 -13.50 8.09 -20.34
N LYS A 335 -14.46 8.18 -19.42
CA LYS A 335 -14.98 9.48 -18.99
C LYS A 335 -13.96 10.31 -18.21
N SER A 336 -12.90 9.70 -17.66
CA SER A 336 -11.80 10.42 -16.99
C SER A 336 -10.73 10.96 -17.96
N THR A 337 -10.70 10.50 -19.22
CA THR A 337 -9.80 11.04 -20.26
C THR A 337 -9.94 12.56 -20.40
N SER A 338 -8.84 13.29 -20.45
CA SER A 338 -8.82 14.75 -20.57
C SER A 338 -9.26 15.28 -21.96
N ILE A 339 -9.69 16.54 -22.03
CA ILE A 339 -10.04 17.19 -23.31
C ILE A 339 -8.82 17.24 -24.22
N GLY A 340 -9.01 16.97 -25.52
CA GLY A 340 -7.93 16.96 -26.51
C GLY A 340 -7.04 15.71 -26.50
N ALA A 341 -7.10 14.88 -25.45
CA ALA A 341 -6.31 13.65 -25.38
C ALA A 341 -6.72 12.63 -26.46
N SER A 342 -5.72 12.06 -27.12
CA SER A 342 -5.92 11.01 -28.13
C SER A 342 -5.92 9.64 -27.47
N ALA A 343 -6.95 8.84 -27.77
CA ALA A 343 -7.11 7.47 -27.30
C ALA A 343 -7.93 6.65 -28.30
N LYS A 344 -8.02 5.32 -28.15
CA LYS A 344 -8.97 4.55 -28.96
C LYS A 344 -10.39 5.06 -28.68
N PHE A 345 -11.18 5.24 -29.74
CA PHE A 345 -12.50 5.92 -29.72
C PHE A 345 -12.48 7.45 -29.48
N SER A 346 -11.30 8.09 -29.50
CA SER A 346 -11.12 9.55 -29.62
C SER A 346 -9.77 9.91 -30.27
N ILE A 347 -9.47 9.33 -31.44
CA ILE A 347 -8.19 9.50 -32.14
C ILE A 347 -7.95 10.98 -32.54
N LYS A 348 -9.02 11.75 -32.78
CA LYS A 348 -8.96 13.19 -33.07
C LYS A 348 -8.96 14.07 -31.81
N GLY A 349 -8.71 13.49 -30.65
CA GLY A 349 -8.86 14.14 -29.35
C GLY A 349 -10.28 13.98 -28.78
N LYS A 350 -10.40 13.82 -27.46
CA LYS A 350 -11.69 13.87 -26.76
C LYS A 350 -12.26 15.29 -26.83
N THR A 351 -13.53 15.42 -27.23
CA THR A 351 -14.19 16.73 -27.40
C THR A 351 -14.87 17.25 -26.13
N THR A 352 -15.01 16.42 -25.10
CA THR A 352 -15.61 16.78 -23.81
C THR A 352 -14.54 16.80 -22.72
N GLY A 353 -14.79 17.56 -21.65
CA GLY A 353 -13.92 17.60 -20.48
C GLY A 353 -13.85 16.26 -19.74
N LYS A 354 -12.89 16.14 -18.82
CA LYS A 354 -12.84 15.08 -17.82
C LYS A 354 -14.12 15.16 -16.96
N LYS A 355 -14.77 14.02 -16.72
CA LYS A 355 -15.87 13.96 -15.76
C LYS A 355 -15.28 14.25 -14.38
N ASP A 356 -15.90 15.15 -13.61
CA ASP A 356 -15.42 15.49 -12.27
C ASP A 356 -16.03 14.54 -11.22
N LEU A 357 -15.33 13.44 -10.94
CA LEU A 357 -15.77 12.44 -9.96
C LEU A 357 -15.65 12.97 -8.53
N ALA A 358 -14.63 13.79 -8.24
CA ALA A 358 -14.45 14.40 -6.93
C ALA A 358 -15.65 15.28 -6.55
N MET A 359 -16.08 16.17 -7.44
CA MET A 359 -17.25 17.03 -7.19
C MET A 359 -18.56 16.25 -7.04
N GLN A 360 -18.70 15.11 -7.74
CA GLN A 360 -19.85 14.23 -7.56
C GLN A 360 -19.83 13.53 -6.21
N ALA A 361 -18.67 13.08 -5.74
CA ALA A 361 -18.52 12.52 -4.40
C ALA A 361 -18.78 13.56 -3.31
N ILE A 362 -18.28 14.80 -3.48
CA ILE A 362 -18.52 15.92 -2.55
C ILE A 362 -20.02 16.22 -2.41
N ALA A 363 -20.80 16.06 -3.48
CA ALA A 363 -22.23 16.34 -3.49
C ALA A 363 -23.05 15.43 -2.54
N HIS A 364 -22.53 14.26 -2.14
CA HIS A 364 -23.16 13.39 -1.13
C HIS A 364 -23.07 13.98 0.29
N GLY A 365 -22.09 14.85 0.55
CA GLY A 365 -21.97 15.61 1.81
C GLY A 365 -21.51 14.80 3.04
N ASN A 366 -21.25 13.50 2.89
CA ASN A 366 -20.90 12.56 3.94
C ASN A 366 -19.60 11.77 3.65
N ALA A 367 -18.91 12.06 2.55
CA ALA A 367 -17.72 11.35 2.13
C ALA A 367 -16.46 12.19 2.33
N PHE A 368 -15.36 11.55 2.77
CA PHE A 368 -14.02 12.11 2.63
C PHE A 368 -13.61 12.02 1.17
N VAL A 369 -13.22 13.13 0.55
CA VAL A 369 -12.85 13.18 -0.87
C VAL A 369 -11.49 13.84 -1.01
N ALA A 370 -10.58 13.18 -1.72
CA ALA A 370 -9.28 13.76 -2.00
C ALA A 370 -8.70 13.28 -3.34
N GLU A 371 -7.87 14.13 -3.94
CA GLU A 371 -7.05 13.80 -5.09
C GLU A 371 -5.59 13.83 -4.69
N ILE A 372 -4.81 12.84 -5.15
CA ILE A 372 -3.40 12.69 -4.77
C ILE A 372 -2.52 12.33 -5.96
N ALA A 373 -1.27 12.80 -5.91
CA ALA A 373 -0.24 12.54 -6.88
C ALA A 373 1.09 12.37 -6.12
N MET A 374 1.62 11.14 -6.04
CA MET A 374 2.82 10.84 -5.25
C MET A 374 4.06 11.60 -5.74
N GLY A 375 4.21 11.76 -7.05
CA GLY A 375 5.29 12.55 -7.65
C GLY A 375 5.16 14.05 -7.41
N ALA A 376 3.94 14.55 -7.17
CA ALA A 376 3.72 15.96 -6.86
C ALA A 376 3.97 16.28 -5.39
N ASN A 377 3.42 15.46 -4.48
CA ASN A 377 3.56 15.67 -3.05
C ASN A 377 3.37 14.36 -2.27
N ASP A 378 4.50 13.71 -1.97
CA ASP A 378 4.56 12.45 -1.22
C ASP A 378 3.98 12.57 0.20
N VAL A 379 4.26 13.67 0.89
CA VAL A 379 3.73 13.96 2.24
C VAL A 379 2.21 14.10 2.21
N HIS A 380 1.66 14.82 1.23
CA HIS A 380 0.22 14.96 1.06
C HIS A 380 -0.43 13.60 0.76
N ALA A 381 0.12 12.84 -0.21
CA ALA A 381 -0.40 11.52 -0.55
C ALA A 381 -0.48 10.57 0.66
N LEU A 382 0.61 10.50 1.44
CA LEU A 382 0.65 9.69 2.67
C LEU A 382 -0.38 10.17 3.70
N LYS A 383 -0.43 11.47 3.97
CA LYS A 383 -1.34 12.06 4.95
C LYS A 383 -2.80 11.82 4.57
N THR A 384 -3.15 12.04 3.31
CA THR A 384 -4.50 11.82 2.78
C THR A 384 -4.94 10.36 2.94
N ILE A 385 -4.06 9.39 2.66
CA ILE A 385 -4.36 7.97 2.84
C ILE A 385 -4.66 7.65 4.32
N LEU A 386 -3.88 8.20 5.25
CA LEU A 386 -4.10 8.03 6.68
C LEU A 386 -5.40 8.69 7.15
N GLU A 387 -5.72 9.89 6.66
CA GLU A 387 -6.96 10.61 7.01
C GLU A 387 -8.20 9.93 6.44
N ALA A 388 -8.13 9.41 5.20
CA ALA A 388 -9.19 8.64 4.58
C ALA A 388 -9.52 7.37 5.38
N GLU A 389 -8.51 6.60 5.79
CA GLU A 389 -8.72 5.37 6.55
C GLU A 389 -9.27 5.61 7.96
N ALA A 390 -8.89 6.74 8.57
CA ALA A 390 -9.37 7.15 9.88
C ALA A 390 -10.78 7.77 9.85
N TYR A 391 -11.28 8.16 8.67
CA TYR A 391 -12.59 8.79 8.54
C TYR A 391 -13.70 7.76 8.82
N PRO A 392 -14.65 8.03 9.74
CA PRO A 392 -15.69 7.08 10.12
C PRO A 392 -16.87 7.10 9.13
N GLY A 393 -16.60 6.82 7.85
CA GLY A 393 -17.56 6.89 6.76
C GLY A 393 -16.93 6.57 5.41
N PRO A 394 -17.62 6.83 4.29
CA PRO A 394 -17.08 6.55 2.98
C PRO A 394 -15.94 7.52 2.66
N SER A 395 -14.83 6.98 2.18
CA SER A 395 -13.66 7.74 1.74
C SER A 395 -13.37 7.43 0.29
N ILE A 396 -13.10 8.43 -0.54
CA ILE A 396 -12.65 8.26 -1.92
C ILE A 396 -11.39 9.06 -2.19
N ILE A 397 -10.38 8.35 -2.68
CA ILE A 397 -9.09 8.88 -3.10
C ILE A 397 -8.97 8.66 -4.61
N ILE A 398 -8.80 9.75 -5.36
CA ILE A 398 -8.49 9.70 -6.79
C ILE A 398 -6.98 9.93 -6.93
N ALA A 399 -6.26 8.84 -7.19
CA ALA A 399 -4.81 8.84 -7.31
C ALA A 399 -4.43 8.95 -8.79
N TYR A 400 -3.72 10.02 -9.16
CA TYR A 400 -3.17 10.14 -10.51
C TYR A 400 -2.10 9.09 -10.74
N SER A 401 -2.33 8.18 -11.69
CA SER A 401 -1.47 7.04 -11.98
C SER A 401 -0.93 7.16 -13.40
N HIS A 402 0.35 7.51 -13.52
CA HIS A 402 1.00 7.58 -14.82
C HIS A 402 1.06 6.20 -15.51
N CYS A 403 0.92 6.18 -16.83
CA CYS A 403 0.80 4.95 -17.60
C CYS A 403 1.56 5.03 -18.93
N ILE A 404 2.02 3.87 -19.43
CA ILE A 404 2.63 3.73 -20.75
C ILE A 404 1.74 4.28 -21.87
N ALA A 405 0.42 4.28 -21.67
CA ALA A 405 -0.55 4.80 -22.62
C ALA A 405 -0.45 6.33 -22.80
N HIS A 406 0.21 7.04 -21.89
CA HIS A 406 0.42 8.48 -21.98
C HIS A 406 1.52 8.87 -22.98
N GLY A 407 2.36 7.92 -23.38
CA GLY A 407 3.31 8.10 -24.49
C GLY A 407 4.59 8.88 -24.15
N TYR A 408 4.96 8.98 -22.87
CA TYR A 408 6.26 9.48 -22.43
C TYR A 408 7.07 8.36 -21.75
N ASP A 409 8.37 8.60 -21.54
CA ASP A 409 9.23 7.66 -20.83
C ASP A 409 8.83 7.56 -19.35
N MET A 410 8.54 6.34 -18.89
CA MET A 410 8.04 6.06 -17.55
C MET A 410 9.01 6.48 -16.44
N CYS A 411 10.32 6.64 -16.73
CA CYS A 411 11.25 7.17 -15.73
C CYS A 411 10.91 8.62 -15.31
N HIS A 412 10.21 9.38 -16.16
CA HIS A 412 9.71 10.72 -15.88
C HIS A 412 8.28 10.74 -15.32
N GLY A 413 7.75 9.59 -14.94
CA GLY A 413 6.37 9.47 -14.43
C GLY A 413 6.08 10.41 -13.27
N LEU A 414 7.00 10.52 -12.31
CA LEU A 414 6.86 11.40 -11.15
C LEU A 414 6.88 12.88 -11.52
N ASP A 415 7.76 13.28 -12.44
CA ASP A 415 7.83 14.64 -12.97
C ASP A 415 6.51 15.02 -13.65
N GLN A 416 5.90 14.08 -14.40
CA GLN A 416 4.60 14.29 -15.02
C GLN A 416 3.47 14.43 -13.99
N GLN A 417 3.52 13.69 -12.87
CA GLN A 417 2.57 13.92 -11.78
C GLN A 417 2.74 15.31 -11.14
N GLU A 418 3.99 15.74 -10.94
CA GLU A 418 4.29 17.07 -10.40
C GLU A 418 3.80 18.19 -11.35
N LEU A 419 4.07 18.04 -12.64
CA LEU A 419 3.62 18.97 -13.68
C LEU A 419 2.10 19.03 -13.73
N ALA A 420 1.41 17.88 -13.72
CA ALA A 420 -0.05 17.82 -13.74
C ALA A 420 -0.68 18.65 -12.60
N VAL A 421 -0.09 18.62 -11.39
CA VAL A 421 -0.58 19.44 -10.27
C VAL A 421 -0.21 20.91 -10.45
N LYS A 422 1.01 21.21 -10.92
CA LYS A 422 1.49 22.60 -11.08
C LYS A 422 0.76 23.36 -12.19
N THR A 423 0.23 22.67 -13.19
CA THR A 423 -0.49 23.30 -14.30
C THR A 423 -1.95 23.63 -13.99
N GLY A 424 -2.47 23.18 -12.84
CA GLY A 424 -3.91 23.11 -12.58
C GLY A 424 -4.59 22.07 -13.47
#